data_AF-W7TQ92-F1
#
_entry.id   AF-W7TQ92-F1
#
_cell.length_a   1.000
_cell.length_b   1.000
_cell.length_c   1.000
_cell.angle_alpha   90.00
_cell.angle_beta   90.00
_cell.angle_gamma   90.00
#
_symmetry.space_group_name_H-M   'P 1'
#
loop_
_entity.id
_entity.type
_entity.pdbx_description
1 polymer ?
#
loop_
_entity_poly.entity_id
_entity_poly.type
_entity_poly.pdbx_seq_one_letter_code
_entity_poly.pdbx_strand_id
1 'polypeptide(L)'
;MGLALLWTDSHNRSQHSPRKSCGGCPSTVDVRAAALTTSPPGPEASSSSSSSSSLPSLPPCPPPSFPPPYTVCLTDGHSACVSSLRRCLERNQASFSPHISVQAHQLLWTDTIGSPPNLLEGHKPASFDLIVGADVLFFERFHDALLKTLSVYLNPAGGEVWLLQPSRGGSLERFVSRSQEQGGWEASHTNVVGHRHSPDTDALVLLKLRRRQGSP
;
A
#
# COMPACT_ATOMS: atom_id res chain seq x y z
N MET A 1 4.30 -5.30 16.36
CA MET A 1 4.56 -4.44 15.20
C MET A 1 3.24 -3.97 14.62
N GLY A 2 3.10 -2.68 14.35
CA GLY A 2 1.96 -2.10 13.65
C GLY A 2 2.31 -1.81 12.19
N LEU A 3 1.53 -2.34 11.25
CA LEU A 3 1.55 -1.95 9.84
C LEU A 3 0.30 -1.12 9.54
N ALA A 4 0.45 0.13 9.07
CA ALA A 4 -0.67 0.89 8.53
C ALA A 4 -0.63 0.86 7.00
N LEU A 5 -1.71 0.43 6.35
CA LEU A 5 -1.87 0.59 4.90
C LEU A 5 -2.73 1.83 4.63
N LEU A 6 -2.17 2.78 3.91
CA LEU A 6 -2.81 3.99 3.42
C LEU A 6 -3.30 3.73 1.99
N TRP A 7 -4.61 3.77 1.79
CA TRP A 7 -5.23 3.73 0.47
C TRP A 7 -5.88 5.08 0.17
N THR A 8 -5.70 5.58 -1.05
CA THR A 8 -6.50 6.70 -1.57
C THR A 8 -7.29 6.21 -2.76
N ASP A 9 -8.61 6.33 -2.68
CA ASP A 9 -9.47 6.12 -3.83
C ASP A 9 -9.47 7.34 -4.77
N SER A 10 -9.32 7.05 -6.07
CA SER A 10 -9.35 7.99 -7.19
C SER A 10 -10.72 8.63 -7.49
N HIS A 11 -11.75 8.37 -6.67
CA HIS A 11 -13.12 8.81 -6.92
C HIS A 11 -13.41 10.31 -6.72
N ASN A 12 -12.40 11.16 -6.44
CA ASN A 12 -12.57 12.62 -6.48
C ASN A 12 -12.53 13.22 -7.91
N ARG A 13 -12.72 12.41 -8.95
CA ARG A 13 -12.80 12.85 -10.35
C ARG A 13 -14.14 13.47 -10.77
N SER A 14 -15.19 13.39 -9.95
CA SER A 14 -16.57 13.63 -10.43
C SER A 14 -17.16 15.04 -10.21
N GLN A 15 -16.44 16.00 -9.61
CA GLN A 15 -17.07 17.31 -9.31
C GLN A 15 -16.98 18.36 -10.43
N HIS A 16 -16.11 18.25 -11.45
CA HIS A 16 -16.05 19.28 -12.53
C HIS A 16 -15.70 18.72 -13.93
N SER A 17 -16.68 18.10 -14.61
CA SER A 17 -16.90 18.24 -16.08
C SER A 17 -18.07 17.36 -16.57
N PRO A 18 -18.84 17.78 -17.60
CA PRO A 18 -20.01 17.04 -18.07
C PRO A 18 -19.70 15.95 -19.10
N ARG A 19 -20.30 14.77 -18.87
CA ARG A 19 -20.72 13.67 -19.77
C ARG A 19 -19.70 13.00 -20.72
N LYS A 20 -19.66 11.66 -20.65
CA LYS A 20 -20.26 10.74 -21.65
C LYS A 20 -20.36 9.31 -21.10
N SER A 21 -21.53 8.71 -21.24
CA SER A 21 -21.81 7.32 -20.89
C SER A 21 -21.22 6.36 -21.92
N CYS A 22 -20.28 5.52 -21.47
CA CYS A 22 -19.94 4.22 -22.05
C CYS A 22 -19.77 3.32 -20.82
N GLY A 23 -20.61 2.34 -20.52
CA GLY A 23 -20.83 1.14 -21.32
C GLY A 23 -20.06 0.00 -20.67
N GLY A 24 -20.69 -0.72 -19.73
CA GLY A 24 -20.28 -2.05 -19.25
C GLY A 24 -19.09 -2.11 -18.29
N CYS A 25 -19.37 -2.32 -16.99
CA CYS A 25 -18.38 -2.87 -16.06
C CYS A 25 -18.15 -4.35 -16.39
N PRO A 26 -16.90 -4.81 -16.61
CA PRO A 26 -16.58 -6.20 -16.31
C PRO A 26 -16.30 -6.29 -14.81
N SER A 27 -17.31 -6.74 -14.06
CA SER A 27 -17.08 -7.34 -12.75
C SER A 27 -16.17 -8.54 -12.91
N THR A 28 -15.24 -8.72 -11.96
CA THR A 28 -14.29 -9.85 -11.76
C THR A 28 -12.84 -9.49 -12.09
N VAL A 29 -12.10 -9.01 -11.08
CA VAL A 29 -10.65 -9.21 -11.02
C VAL A 29 -10.46 -10.54 -10.29
N ASP A 30 -10.07 -11.56 -11.05
CA ASP A 30 -9.79 -12.90 -10.55
C ASP A 30 -8.40 -12.89 -9.87
N VAL A 31 -8.35 -13.11 -8.55
CA VAL A 31 -7.10 -13.18 -7.76
C VAL A 31 -6.54 -14.60 -7.75
N ARG A 32 -6.71 -15.38 -8.83
CA ARG A 32 -6.13 -16.73 -8.99
C ARG A 32 -5.02 -16.85 -10.04
N ALA A 33 -4.30 -15.77 -10.34
CA ALA A 33 -3.06 -15.86 -11.10
C ALA A 33 -1.82 -16.00 -10.18
N ALA A 34 -1.81 -17.04 -9.35
CA ALA A 34 -0.60 -17.56 -8.69
C ALA A 34 -0.82 -19.01 -8.19
N ALA A 35 -1.35 -19.88 -9.04
CA ALA A 35 -1.25 -21.33 -8.88
C ALA A 35 -1.61 -22.02 -10.20
N LEU A 36 -0.59 -22.36 -10.99
CA LEU A 36 -0.72 -23.36 -12.04
C LEU A 36 -1.05 -24.70 -11.38
N THR A 37 -2.22 -25.30 -11.62
CA THR A 37 -2.35 -26.64 -12.23
C THR A 37 -3.77 -26.83 -12.77
N THR A 38 -3.85 -27.23 -14.04
CA THR A 38 -5.02 -27.82 -14.72
C THR A 38 -4.80 -29.33 -14.81
N SER A 39 -5.85 -30.15 -14.66
CA SER A 39 -6.03 -31.46 -15.34
C SER A 39 -7.33 -32.16 -14.90
N PRO A 40 -7.91 -33.11 -15.68
CA PRO A 40 -7.89 -33.26 -17.14
C PRO A 40 -9.26 -33.70 -17.74
N PRO A 41 -9.45 -33.74 -19.08
CA PRO A 41 -10.29 -34.73 -19.75
C PRO A 41 -9.46 -35.95 -20.19
N GLY A 42 -10.12 -37.11 -20.31
CA GLY A 42 -9.53 -38.43 -20.55
C GLY A 42 -8.86 -38.67 -21.92
N PRO A 43 -8.56 -39.93 -22.27
CA PRO A 43 -7.22 -40.35 -22.64
C PRO A 43 -7.00 -40.41 -24.15
N GLU A 44 -5.90 -39.83 -24.63
CA GLU A 44 -5.25 -40.29 -25.86
C GLU A 44 -3.74 -40.38 -25.66
N ALA A 45 -3.20 -41.50 -26.12
CA ALA A 45 -1.83 -41.91 -25.98
C ALA A 45 -0.91 -41.13 -26.91
N SER A 46 0.23 -40.66 -26.40
CA SER A 46 1.52 -40.77 -27.10
C SER A 46 2.66 -40.27 -26.20
N SER A 47 3.71 -41.08 -26.19
CA SER A 47 4.94 -40.96 -25.42
C SER A 47 5.82 -39.80 -25.88
N SER A 48 6.22 -38.92 -24.96
CA SER A 48 7.45 -38.12 -25.10
C SER A 48 8.00 -37.75 -23.73
N SER A 49 9.25 -38.13 -23.50
CA SER A 49 10.06 -37.91 -22.29
C SER A 49 10.29 -36.42 -22.01
N SER A 50 9.82 -35.94 -20.86
CA SER A 50 10.07 -34.58 -20.35
C SER A 50 10.90 -34.63 -19.07
N SER A 51 12.13 -34.14 -19.18
CA SER A 51 13.06 -33.94 -18.07
C SER A 51 12.51 -32.89 -17.11
N SER A 52 12.09 -33.29 -15.91
CA SER A 52 11.60 -32.38 -14.88
C SER A 52 12.76 -31.64 -14.22
N SER A 53 13.04 -30.41 -14.65
CA SER A 53 13.89 -29.49 -13.89
C SER A 53 13.05 -28.86 -12.78
N SER A 54 13.08 -29.45 -11.59
CA SER A 54 12.48 -28.88 -10.39
C SER A 54 13.19 -27.56 -10.05
N LEU A 55 12.42 -26.46 -9.96
CA LEU A 55 12.94 -25.20 -9.46
C LEU A 55 13.48 -25.38 -8.03
N PRO A 56 14.63 -24.79 -7.68
CA PRO A 56 15.14 -24.85 -6.32
C PRO A 56 14.14 -24.17 -5.38
N SER A 57 13.69 -24.91 -4.37
CA SER A 57 12.89 -24.39 -3.27
C SER A 57 13.66 -23.27 -2.57
N LEU A 58 13.06 -22.08 -2.50
CA LEU A 58 13.61 -20.96 -1.72
C LEU A 58 13.78 -21.38 -0.26
N PRO A 59 14.85 -20.93 0.41
CA PRO A 59 15.03 -21.21 1.83
C PRO A 59 13.85 -20.62 2.63
N PRO A 60 13.42 -21.30 3.71
CA PRO A 60 12.39 -20.76 4.59
C PRO A 60 12.85 -19.41 5.14
N CYS A 61 11.95 -18.42 5.04
CA CYS A 61 12.19 -17.09 5.58
C CYS A 61 12.49 -17.21 7.08
N PRO A 62 13.57 -16.60 7.60
CA PRO A 62 13.85 -16.63 9.03
C PRO A 62 12.64 -16.07 9.80
N PRO A 63 12.36 -16.62 11.01
CA PRO A 63 11.26 -16.12 11.80
C PRO A 63 11.48 -14.62 12.07
N PRO A 64 10.41 -13.81 12.01
CA PRO A 64 10.54 -12.38 12.24
C PRO A 64 11.11 -12.13 13.64
N SER A 65 11.97 -11.12 13.77
CA SER A 65 12.72 -10.79 14.99
C SER A 65 11.85 -10.25 16.14
N PHE A 66 10.52 -10.26 16.00
CA PHE A 66 9.60 -9.68 16.98
C PHE A 66 8.61 -10.73 17.49
N PRO A 67 8.29 -10.73 18.81
CA PRO A 67 7.28 -11.62 19.33
C PRO A 67 5.87 -11.16 18.87
N PRO A 68 5.00 -12.08 18.43
CA PRO A 68 3.60 -11.78 18.15
C PRO A 68 2.84 -11.31 19.40
N PRO A 69 1.67 -10.64 19.25
CA PRO A 69 0.90 -10.47 18.01
C PRO A 69 1.34 -9.29 17.13
N TYR A 70 1.14 -9.45 15.83
CA TYR A 70 1.28 -8.43 14.81
C TYR A 70 -0.07 -7.75 14.56
N THR A 71 -0.08 -6.45 14.36
CA THR A 71 -1.29 -5.70 14.04
C THR A 71 -1.15 -5.03 12.69
N VAL A 72 -2.13 -5.23 11.82
CA VAL A 72 -2.26 -4.55 10.52
C VAL A 72 -3.52 -3.70 10.54
N CYS A 73 -3.37 -2.42 10.26
CA CYS A 73 -4.45 -1.44 10.20
C CYS A 73 -4.60 -0.95 8.75
N LEU A 74 -5.70 -1.31 8.12
CA LEU A 74 -6.08 -0.81 6.79
C LEU A 74 -6.87 0.49 6.96
N THR A 75 -6.50 1.52 6.21
CA THR A 75 -7.12 2.83 6.36
C THR A 75 -7.46 3.48 5.03
N ASP A 76 -8.57 4.22 5.03
CA ASP A 76 -9.01 5.09 3.93
C ASP A 76 -9.78 6.29 4.51
N GLY A 77 -9.75 7.44 3.84
CA GLY A 77 -10.51 8.62 4.24
C GLY A 77 -12.01 8.51 3.92
N HIS A 78 -12.39 7.68 2.95
CA HIS A 78 -13.76 7.54 2.46
C HIS A 78 -14.47 6.32 3.06
N SER A 79 -15.62 6.53 3.69
CA SER A 79 -16.35 5.50 4.44
C SER A 79 -16.83 4.32 3.57
N ALA A 80 -17.15 4.54 2.30
CA ALA A 80 -17.51 3.45 1.39
C ALA A 80 -16.31 2.55 1.04
N CYS A 81 -15.10 3.13 0.99
CA CYS A 81 -13.87 2.38 0.78
C CYS A 81 -13.53 1.57 2.03
N VAL A 82 -13.66 2.16 3.22
CA VAL A 82 -13.53 1.42 4.49
C VAL A 82 -14.53 0.27 4.58
N SER A 83 -15.77 0.47 4.16
CA SER A 83 -16.78 -0.60 4.10
C SER A 83 -16.36 -1.72 3.15
N SER A 84 -15.74 -1.38 2.03
CA SER A 84 -15.20 -2.36 1.08
C SER A 84 -13.98 -3.09 1.64
N LEU A 85 -13.07 -2.39 2.33
CA LEU A 85 -11.94 -2.99 3.06
C LEU A 85 -12.43 -4.02 4.08
N ARG A 86 -13.46 -3.70 4.87
CA ARG A 86 -14.04 -4.64 5.86
C ARG A 86 -14.58 -5.91 5.20
N ARG A 87 -15.31 -5.80 4.09
CA ARG A 87 -15.76 -6.98 3.32
C ARG A 87 -14.59 -7.79 2.76
N CYS A 88 -13.51 -7.14 2.32
CA CYS A 88 -12.31 -7.85 1.89
C CYS A 88 -11.67 -8.59 3.07
N LEU A 89 -11.61 -8.00 4.26
CA LEU A 89 -11.10 -8.67 5.45
C LEU A 89 -11.92 -9.92 5.81
N GLU A 90 -13.25 -9.80 5.84
CA GLU A 90 -14.15 -10.93 6.12
C GLU A 90 -13.92 -12.10 5.17
N ARG A 91 -13.77 -11.83 3.86
CA ARG A 91 -13.54 -12.87 2.86
C ARG A 91 -12.17 -13.54 2.96
N ASN A 92 -11.16 -12.83 3.48
CA ASN A 92 -9.79 -13.31 3.54
C ASN A 92 -9.35 -13.72 4.96
N GLN A 93 -10.27 -13.68 5.94
CA GLN A 93 -9.94 -13.92 7.35
C GLN A 93 -9.26 -15.27 7.58
N ALA A 94 -9.69 -16.31 6.85
CA ALA A 94 -9.12 -17.66 6.94
C ALA A 94 -7.68 -17.76 6.40
N SER A 95 -7.21 -16.77 5.62
CA SER A 95 -5.85 -16.72 5.06
C SER A 95 -4.85 -16.02 5.96
N PHE A 96 -5.30 -15.34 7.02
CA PHE A 96 -4.42 -14.64 7.95
C PHE A 96 -3.84 -15.61 8.98
N SER A 97 -2.56 -15.46 9.30
CA SER A 97 -1.94 -16.17 10.41
C SER A 97 -2.65 -15.79 11.72
N PRO A 98 -2.89 -16.73 12.66
CA PRO A 98 -3.56 -16.46 13.93
C PRO A 98 -2.80 -15.45 14.81
N HIS A 99 -1.53 -15.23 14.51
CA HIS A 99 -0.68 -14.25 15.18
C HIS A 99 -0.79 -12.84 14.61
N ILE A 100 -1.61 -12.63 13.58
CA ILE A 100 -1.82 -11.35 12.90
C ILE A 100 -3.27 -10.90 13.11
N SER A 101 -3.45 -9.76 13.77
CA SER A 101 -4.72 -9.07 13.88
C SER A 101 -4.81 -8.05 12.74
N VAL A 102 -5.85 -8.15 11.90
CA VAL A 102 -6.08 -7.21 10.79
C VAL A 102 -7.37 -6.44 11.04
N GLN A 103 -7.31 -5.11 10.97
CA GLN A 103 -8.44 -4.21 11.21
C GLN A 103 -8.58 -3.20 10.08
N ALA A 104 -9.79 -2.66 9.89
CA ALA A 104 -10.06 -1.60 8.92
C ALA A 104 -10.77 -0.41 9.58
N HIS A 105 -10.15 0.76 9.46
CA HIS A 105 -10.56 2.01 10.11
C HIS A 105 -10.64 3.15 9.10
N GLN A 106 -11.48 4.14 9.39
CA GLN A 106 -11.49 5.38 8.62
C GLN A 106 -10.41 6.32 9.14
N LEU A 107 -9.57 6.83 8.24
CA LEU A 107 -8.56 7.84 8.56
C LEU A 107 -8.52 8.86 7.44
N LEU A 108 -9.14 10.02 7.68
CA LEU A 108 -9.06 11.16 6.77
C LEU A 108 -7.84 12.01 7.14
N TRP A 109 -6.96 12.29 6.17
CA TRP A 109 -5.88 13.25 6.36
C TRP A 109 -6.47 14.65 6.29
N THR A 110 -6.36 15.41 7.37
CA THR A 110 -6.90 16.78 7.40
C THR A 110 -5.77 17.78 7.39
N ASP A 111 -5.95 18.81 6.57
CA ASP A 111 -5.08 19.97 6.51
C ASP A 111 -5.64 21.15 7.33
N THR A 112 -6.60 20.88 8.21
CA THR A 112 -7.22 21.94 8.99
C THR A 112 -6.21 22.46 10.01
N ILE A 113 -5.66 23.64 9.72
CA ILE A 113 -4.74 24.37 10.59
C ILE A 113 -5.38 24.51 11.99
N GLY A 114 -4.62 24.16 13.03
CA GLY A 114 -5.07 24.22 14.42
C GLY A 114 -5.99 23.08 14.88
N SER A 115 -6.42 22.18 13.99
CA SER A 115 -7.18 20.99 14.39
C SER A 115 -6.25 19.86 14.84
N PRO A 116 -6.61 19.12 15.92
CA PRO A 116 -5.89 17.91 16.28
C PRO A 116 -5.93 16.92 15.10
N PRO A 117 -4.89 16.10 14.91
CA PRO A 117 -4.91 15.06 13.90
C PRO A 117 -6.08 14.11 14.15
N ASN A 118 -6.72 13.63 13.08
CA ASN A 118 -7.73 12.58 13.21
C ASN A 118 -7.09 11.36 13.86
N LEU A 119 -7.61 10.96 15.02
CA LEU A 119 -7.11 9.80 15.75
C LEU A 119 -7.76 8.52 15.25
N LEU A 120 -6.95 7.56 14.81
CA LEU A 120 -7.32 6.16 14.62
C LEU A 120 -7.89 5.62 15.93
N GLU A 121 -9.17 5.27 15.90
CA GLU A 121 -9.90 4.73 17.04
C GLU A 121 -9.22 3.47 17.58
N GLY A 122 -8.90 3.45 18.88
CA GLY A 122 -8.23 2.33 19.52
C GLY A 122 -6.72 2.23 19.27
N HIS A 123 -6.11 3.19 18.55
CA HIS A 123 -4.66 3.21 18.28
C HIS A 123 -3.99 4.40 18.96
N LYS A 124 -2.82 4.14 19.55
CA LYS A 124 -1.98 5.20 20.13
C LYS A 124 -1.17 5.89 19.01
N PRO A 125 -0.88 7.20 19.13
CA PRO A 125 0.17 7.84 18.33
C PRO A 125 1.50 7.09 18.43
N ALA A 126 2.37 7.26 17.44
CA ALA A 126 3.72 6.69 17.40
C ALA A 126 3.78 5.16 17.59
N SER A 127 2.77 4.43 17.13
CA SER A 127 2.62 2.98 17.36
C SER A 127 2.93 2.09 16.15
N PHE A 128 3.15 2.68 14.98
CA PHE A 128 3.39 1.92 13.74
C PHE A 128 4.87 1.90 13.39
N ASP A 129 5.43 0.70 13.26
CA ASP A 129 6.83 0.52 12.86
C ASP A 129 6.98 0.62 11.34
N LEU A 130 5.90 0.35 10.60
CA LEU A 130 5.86 0.47 9.16
C LEU A 130 4.53 1.09 8.71
N ILE A 131 4.62 2.12 7.89
CA ILE A 131 3.46 2.69 7.18
C ILE A 131 3.68 2.47 5.68
N VAL A 132 2.73 1.86 5.01
CA VAL A 132 2.80 1.63 3.55
C VAL A 132 1.68 2.38 2.87
N GLY A 133 1.97 3.01 1.74
CA GLY A 133 0.96 3.66 0.89
C GLY A 133 1.18 3.34 -0.58
N ALA A 134 0.08 3.19 -1.33
CA ALA A 134 0.13 2.94 -2.77
C ALA A 134 -0.63 4.05 -3.51
N ASP A 135 0.06 4.71 -4.44
CA ASP A 135 -0.47 5.80 -5.27
C ASP A 135 -1.21 6.93 -4.52
N VAL A 136 -0.61 7.41 -3.42
CA VAL A 136 -1.20 8.38 -2.48
C VAL A 136 -0.70 9.82 -2.68
N LEU A 137 0.29 10.03 -3.57
CA LEU A 137 0.93 11.33 -3.75
C LEU A 137 0.30 12.19 -4.86
N PHE A 138 -0.70 11.67 -5.56
CA PHE A 138 -1.28 12.35 -6.73
C PHE A 138 -1.82 13.74 -6.41
N PHE A 139 -2.47 13.91 -5.25
CA PHE A 139 -3.08 15.18 -4.86
C PHE A 139 -2.13 16.01 -3.98
N GLU A 140 -1.42 16.94 -4.61
CA GLU A 140 -0.43 17.82 -3.95
C GLU A 140 -0.98 18.57 -2.74
N ARG A 141 -2.24 19.04 -2.80
CA ARG A 141 -2.89 19.72 -1.69
C ARG A 141 -2.98 18.91 -0.38
N PHE A 142 -2.78 17.59 -0.43
CA PHE A 142 -2.81 16.73 0.75
C PHE A 142 -1.42 16.29 1.21
N HIS A 143 -0.34 16.76 0.58
CA HIS A 143 1.03 16.39 0.96
C HIS A 143 1.34 16.76 2.41
N ASP A 144 0.97 17.97 2.84
CA ASP A 144 1.19 18.42 4.22
C ASP A 144 0.35 17.62 5.24
N ALA A 145 -0.92 17.40 4.95
CA ALA A 145 -1.81 16.56 5.76
C ALA A 145 -1.31 15.12 5.88
N LEU A 146 -0.77 14.56 4.80
CA LEU A 146 -0.16 13.24 4.79
C LEU A 146 1.11 13.23 5.64
N LEU A 147 2.05 14.17 5.45
CA LEU A 147 3.27 14.27 6.27
C LEU A 147 2.96 14.43 7.77
N LYS A 148 1.94 15.21 8.13
CA LYS A 148 1.44 15.33 9.51
C LYS A 148 0.87 14.01 10.03
N THR A 149 0.11 13.28 9.21
CA THR A 149 -0.45 11.98 9.57
C THR A 149 0.67 10.95 9.79
N LEU A 150 1.62 10.86 8.87
CA LEU A 150 2.81 10.00 9.01
C LEU A 150 3.58 10.35 10.28
N SER A 151 3.76 11.64 10.56
CA SER A 151 4.42 12.14 11.76
C SER A 151 3.79 11.69 13.06
N VAL A 152 2.45 11.61 13.10
CA VAL A 152 1.66 11.25 14.29
C VAL A 152 1.71 9.74 14.56
N TYR A 153 1.71 8.92 13.52
CA TYR A 153 1.56 7.47 13.67
C TYR A 153 2.85 6.68 13.62
N LEU A 154 3.87 7.19 12.94
CA LEU A 154 5.13 6.49 12.79
C LEU A 154 5.88 6.44 14.13
N ASN A 155 6.37 5.25 14.48
CA ASN A 155 7.24 5.05 15.62
C ASN A 155 8.55 5.86 15.42
N PRO A 156 8.88 6.83 16.29
CA PRO A 156 10.08 7.65 16.13
C PRO A 156 11.37 6.88 16.40
N ALA A 157 11.31 5.75 17.11
CA ALA A 157 12.48 4.95 17.50
C ALA A 157 13.01 4.03 16.39
N GLY A 158 12.51 4.17 15.16
CA GLY A 158 12.99 3.40 14.02
C GLY A 158 11.96 3.06 12.95
N GLY A 159 10.76 3.65 13.02
CA GLY A 159 9.71 3.39 12.04
C GLY A 159 10.07 3.87 10.64
N GLU A 160 9.53 3.19 9.63
CA GLU A 160 9.71 3.52 8.23
C GLU A 160 8.38 3.77 7.51
N VAL A 161 8.40 4.62 6.48
CA VAL A 161 7.27 4.81 5.56
C VAL A 161 7.69 4.35 4.17
N TRP A 162 6.90 3.49 3.55
CA TRP A 162 7.16 2.96 2.21
C TRP A 162 5.99 3.35 1.29
N LEU A 163 6.24 4.27 0.36
CA LEU A 163 5.25 4.75 -0.60
C LEU A 163 5.59 4.24 -2.00
N LEU A 164 4.70 3.43 -2.57
CA LEU A 164 4.83 2.91 -3.93
C LEU A 164 4.03 3.80 -4.88
N GLN A 165 4.71 4.50 -5.79
CA GLN A 165 4.14 5.57 -6.60
C GLN A 165 4.57 5.47 -8.05
N PRO A 166 3.66 5.66 -9.01
CA PRO A 166 4.04 5.92 -10.38
C PRO A 166 4.75 7.28 -10.50
N SER A 167 5.84 7.33 -11.27
CA SER A 167 6.53 8.57 -11.60
C SER A 167 5.72 9.31 -12.68
N ARG A 168 4.75 10.12 -12.22
CA ARG A 168 3.88 10.88 -13.11
C ARG A 168 3.65 12.30 -12.61
N GLY A 169 3.67 13.25 -13.54
CA GLY A 169 3.27 14.64 -13.28
C GLY A 169 4.10 15.36 -12.19
N GLY A 170 5.27 14.86 -11.82
CA GLY A 170 6.16 15.46 -10.81
C GLY A 170 5.67 15.34 -9.36
N SER A 171 4.63 14.54 -9.09
CA SER A 171 4.00 14.51 -7.76
C SER A 171 4.89 13.89 -6.68
N LEU A 172 5.71 12.91 -7.06
CA LEU A 172 6.69 12.29 -6.15
C LEU A 172 7.76 13.30 -5.77
N GLU A 173 8.29 14.03 -6.73
CA GLU A 173 9.36 15.01 -6.58
C GLU A 173 8.90 16.15 -5.65
N ARG A 174 7.70 16.68 -5.89
CA ARG A 174 7.11 17.72 -5.03
C ARG A 174 6.87 17.24 -3.60
N PHE A 175 6.40 16.01 -3.42
CA PHE A 175 6.26 15.44 -2.08
C PHE A 175 7.61 15.28 -1.37
N VAL A 176 8.64 14.80 -2.07
CA VAL A 176 10.00 14.67 -1.53
C VAL A 176 10.54 16.04 -1.12
N SER A 177 10.48 17.04 -2.00
CA SER A 177 10.86 18.43 -1.68
C SER A 177 10.13 18.93 -0.44
N ARG A 178 8.81 18.72 -0.38
CA ARG A 178 8.00 19.14 0.77
C ARG A 178 8.40 18.46 2.08
N SER A 179 8.69 17.16 2.05
CA SER A 179 9.15 16.41 3.22
C SER A 179 10.50 16.93 3.75
N GLN A 180 11.38 17.36 2.85
CA GLN A 180 12.69 17.91 3.19
C GLN A 180 12.60 19.35 3.73
N GLU A 181 11.69 20.18 3.18
CA GLU A 181 11.41 21.54 3.68
C GLU A 181 10.92 21.55 5.13
N GLN A 182 10.09 20.57 5.52
CA GLN A 182 9.66 20.42 6.92
C GLN A 182 10.82 20.01 7.86
N GLY A 183 11.98 19.62 7.32
CA GLY A 183 13.22 19.36 8.07
C GLY A 183 13.29 18.05 8.83
N GLY A 184 12.16 17.37 9.06
CA GLY A 184 12.05 16.17 9.91
C GLY A 184 12.17 14.82 9.19
N TRP A 185 12.39 14.80 7.87
CA TRP A 185 12.36 13.59 7.05
C TRP A 185 13.66 13.36 6.27
N GLU A 186 14.07 12.10 6.22
CA GLU A 186 15.06 11.57 5.28
C GLU A 186 14.32 10.75 4.23
N ALA A 187 14.56 11.04 2.95
CA ALA A 187 13.91 10.40 1.81
C ALA A 187 14.93 9.69 0.93
N SER A 188 14.64 8.44 0.56
CA SER A 188 15.38 7.69 -0.46
C SER A 188 14.39 7.02 -1.40
N HIS A 189 14.75 6.85 -2.67
CA HIS A 189 13.85 6.23 -3.64
C HIS A 189 14.57 5.22 -4.51
N THR A 190 13.84 4.21 -4.98
CA THR A 190 14.37 3.16 -5.85
C THR A 190 13.32 2.79 -6.89
N ASN A 191 13.74 2.64 -8.14
CA ASN A 191 12.86 2.14 -9.21
C ASN A 191 12.60 0.65 -8.99
N VAL A 192 11.33 0.27 -8.79
CA VAL A 192 10.91 -1.12 -8.54
C VAL A 192 10.62 -1.85 -9.84
N VAL A 193 10.14 -1.12 -10.84
CA VAL A 193 9.90 -1.65 -12.19
C VAL A 193 10.66 -0.80 -13.19
N GLY A 194 11.71 -1.39 -13.74
CA GLY A 194 12.34 -0.94 -14.96
C GLY A 194 12.69 -2.16 -15.80
N HIS A 195 11.76 -2.68 -16.60
CA HIS A 195 12.13 -3.44 -17.80
C HIS A 195 10.99 -3.71 -18.80
N ARG A 196 11.29 -3.30 -20.05
CA ARG A 196 10.97 -3.88 -21.38
C ARG A 196 9.51 -3.81 -21.87
N HIS A 197 9.19 -2.72 -22.58
CA HIS A 197 8.73 -2.72 -23.99
C HIS A 197 7.80 -1.55 -24.38
N SER A 198 7.46 -0.62 -23.50
CA SER A 198 6.72 0.58 -23.91
C SER A 198 7.36 1.87 -23.37
N PRO A 199 7.73 2.83 -24.23
CA PRO A 199 8.24 4.14 -23.83
C PRO A 199 7.19 5.00 -23.08
N ASP A 200 5.94 4.54 -23.00
CA ASP A 200 4.80 5.26 -22.42
C ASP A 200 4.40 4.78 -21.01
N THR A 201 5.17 3.90 -20.38
CA THR A 201 4.81 3.39 -19.04
C THR A 201 5.51 4.19 -17.94
N ASP A 202 4.73 4.85 -17.08
CA ASP A 202 5.23 5.52 -15.88
C ASP A 202 6.07 4.54 -15.05
N ALA A 203 7.30 4.93 -14.70
CA ALA A 203 8.16 4.11 -13.86
C ALA A 203 7.55 3.96 -12.46
N LEU A 204 7.54 2.74 -11.92
CA LEU A 204 7.08 2.50 -10.55
C LEU A 204 8.23 2.71 -9.57
N VAL A 205 8.06 3.64 -8.64
CA VAL A 205 9.08 4.05 -7.67
C VAL A 205 8.64 3.68 -6.26
N LEU A 206 9.56 3.07 -5.50
CA LEU A 206 9.42 2.93 -4.05
C LEU A 206 10.15 4.08 -3.38
N LEU A 207 9.40 4.97 -2.76
CA LEU A 207 9.90 6.03 -1.88
C LEU A 207 9.90 5.52 -0.44
N LYS A 208 11.06 5.57 0.21
CA LYS A 208 11.23 5.28 1.64
C LYS A 208 11.47 6.58 2.39
N LEU A 209 10.73 6.78 3.49
CA LEU A 209 10.91 7.90 4.41
C LEU A 209 11.24 7.40 5.80
N ARG A 210 12.12 8.12 6.49
CA ARG A 210 12.45 7.91 7.90
C ARG A 210 12.48 9.26 8.61
N ARG A 211 12.25 9.26 9.92
CA ARG A 211 12.50 10.44 10.75
C ARG A 211 14.00 10.67 10.85
N ARG A 212 14.43 11.93 10.69
CA ARG A 212 15.81 12.31 10.99
C ARG A 212 16.04 12.20 12.50
N GLN A 213 17.15 11.58 12.90
CA GLN A 213 17.52 11.55 14.32
C GLN A 213 17.81 12.98 14.80
N GLY A 214 17.15 13.41 15.88
CA GLY A 214 17.32 14.75 16.47
C GLY A 214 16.43 15.85 15.90
N SER A 215 15.44 15.55 15.04
CA SER A 215 14.37 16.50 14.74
C SER A 215 13.29 16.47 15.83
N PRO A 216 12.75 17.63 16.27
CA PRO A 216 11.67 17.69 17.26
C PRO A 216 10.37 17.01 16.79
#